data_AF-W7YAH1-F1
#
_entry.id   AF-W7YAH1-F1
#
_cell.length_a   1.000
_cell.length_b   1.000
_cell.length_c   1.000
_cell.angle_alpha   90.00
_cell.angle_beta   90.00
_cell.angle_gamma   90.00
#
_symmetry.space_group_name_H-M   'P 1'
#
loop_
_entity.id
_entity.type
_entity.pdbx_description
1 polymer ?
#
loop_
_entity_poly.entity_id
_entity_poly.type
_entity_poly.pdbx_seq_one_letter_code
_entity_poly.pdbx_strand_id
1 'polypeptide(L)'
;MKLTVKNYKEATRNIDFKKLPEAAREAHKEFDSFADFYNEDKDIKEMLDNHFKIVEPYLKQNTKRFPELEDRHPLNILDKESGQYKEVLKEYRESKKKKPTSKPKTTKRKTVAPKSSMNRTSKQAQRKPIEVDLMPLEIKIIRRYLNFHNKRVSERQVSLLYKVIQKAATEKTIRKSSKYAAEIKSIGNDLIKTYKSMNGTCKFEVPDSLYNKLKNIVDDYGVTPAVALIKRFINLYGNITKAKAQRLLTSVTNSLKNGKVKKSEKEFEQVKNVQKHLHDYLESDKLLVTNVQLKGLQGIAGLGK
;
A
#
# COMPACT_ATOMS: atom_id res chain seq x y z
N MET A 1 -8.50 -23.76 -24.53
CA MET A 1 -7.99 -22.41 -24.87
C MET A 1 -7.17 -21.93 -23.68
N LYS A 2 -5.97 -21.38 -23.92
CA LYS A 2 -5.10 -20.84 -22.85
C LYS A 2 -5.36 -19.35 -22.68
N LEU A 3 -5.60 -18.91 -21.46
CA LEU A 3 -5.83 -17.51 -21.11
C LEU A 3 -4.51 -16.77 -20.95
N THR A 4 -4.50 -15.52 -21.39
CA THR A 4 -3.40 -14.56 -21.31
C THR A 4 -3.99 -13.17 -21.10
N VAL A 5 -3.19 -12.22 -20.63
CA VAL A 5 -3.67 -10.84 -20.40
C VAL A 5 -4.31 -10.21 -21.66
N LYS A 6 -3.81 -10.56 -22.85
CA LYS A 6 -4.29 -9.98 -24.12
C LYS A 6 -5.64 -10.55 -24.58
N ASN A 7 -5.91 -11.83 -24.33
CA ASN A 7 -7.13 -12.49 -24.80
C ASN A 7 -8.19 -12.69 -23.70
N TYR A 8 -7.85 -12.41 -22.43
CA TYR A 8 -8.72 -12.65 -21.28
C TYR A 8 -10.07 -11.93 -21.40
N LYS A 9 -10.07 -10.64 -21.74
CA LYS A 9 -11.30 -9.84 -21.88
C LYS A 9 -12.23 -10.36 -22.97
N GLU A 10 -11.70 -10.98 -24.00
CA GLU A 10 -12.48 -11.49 -25.13
C GLU A 10 -12.99 -12.90 -24.85
N ALA A 11 -12.12 -13.76 -24.30
CA ALA A 11 -12.46 -15.13 -23.95
C ALA A 11 -13.51 -15.21 -22.84
N THR A 12 -13.53 -14.24 -21.92
CA THR A 12 -14.40 -14.28 -20.73
C THR A 12 -15.71 -13.49 -20.85
N ARG A 13 -16.01 -12.88 -22.01
CA ARG A 13 -17.23 -12.06 -22.20
C ARG A 13 -18.54 -12.80 -21.87
N ASN A 14 -18.56 -14.11 -22.11
CA ASN A 14 -19.74 -14.95 -21.96
C ASN A 14 -19.68 -15.82 -20.67
N ILE A 15 -18.81 -15.48 -19.71
CA ILE A 15 -18.74 -16.17 -18.42
C ILE A 15 -19.56 -15.39 -17.39
N ASP A 16 -20.47 -16.09 -16.70
CA ASP A 16 -21.13 -15.56 -15.52
C ASP A 16 -20.24 -15.73 -14.28
N PHE A 17 -19.42 -14.72 -13.99
CA PHE A 17 -18.50 -14.70 -12.84
C PHE A 17 -19.18 -14.73 -11.47
N LYS A 18 -20.52 -14.58 -11.40
CA LYS A 18 -21.24 -14.72 -10.13
C LYS A 18 -21.34 -16.18 -9.66
N LYS A 19 -21.23 -17.13 -10.61
CA LYS A 19 -21.28 -18.59 -10.34
C LYS A 19 -19.90 -19.21 -10.12
N LEU A 20 -18.84 -18.42 -10.27
CA LEU A 20 -17.48 -18.87 -10.07
C LEU A 20 -17.06 -18.74 -8.58
N PRO A 21 -16.02 -19.50 -8.17
CA PRO A 21 -15.43 -19.35 -6.84
C PRO A 21 -15.08 -17.90 -6.52
N GLU A 22 -15.21 -17.51 -5.25
CA GLU A 22 -14.99 -16.14 -4.78
C GLU A 22 -13.66 -15.55 -5.24
N ALA A 23 -12.59 -16.35 -5.21
CA ALA A 23 -11.26 -15.98 -5.68
C ALA A 23 -11.24 -15.52 -7.14
N ALA A 24 -11.94 -16.22 -8.04
CA ALA A 24 -12.02 -15.85 -9.45
C ALA A 24 -12.90 -14.61 -9.67
N ARG A 25 -13.95 -14.44 -8.86
CA ARG A 25 -14.83 -13.28 -8.92
C ARG A 25 -14.11 -12.00 -8.49
N GLU A 26 -13.32 -12.07 -7.42
CA GLU A 26 -12.54 -10.92 -6.94
C GLU A 26 -11.41 -10.57 -7.92
N ALA A 27 -10.65 -11.56 -8.38
CA ALA A 27 -9.58 -11.34 -9.34
C ALA A 27 -10.08 -10.82 -10.70
N HIS A 28 -11.28 -11.23 -11.15
CA HIS A 28 -11.89 -10.67 -12.36
C HIS A 28 -12.22 -9.17 -12.22
N LYS A 29 -12.73 -8.74 -11.06
CA LYS A 29 -13.05 -7.32 -10.81
C LYS A 29 -11.81 -6.43 -10.87
N GLU A 30 -10.68 -6.93 -10.38
CA GLU A 30 -9.43 -6.17 -10.31
C GLU A 30 -8.51 -6.42 -11.52
N PHE A 31 -8.92 -7.27 -12.47
CA PHE A 31 -8.13 -7.67 -13.63
C PHE A 31 -7.59 -6.47 -14.41
N ASP A 32 -8.44 -5.48 -14.71
CA ASP A 32 -8.07 -4.29 -15.47
C ASP A 32 -7.00 -3.44 -14.78
N SER A 33 -6.98 -3.45 -13.45
CA SER A 33 -5.99 -2.69 -12.67
C SER A 33 -4.64 -3.41 -12.59
N PHE A 34 -4.62 -4.74 -12.75
CA PHE A 34 -3.41 -5.55 -12.66
C PHE A 34 -2.81 -5.93 -14.03
N ALA A 35 -3.63 -5.91 -15.08
CA ALA A 35 -3.22 -6.24 -16.44
C ALA A 35 -2.02 -5.39 -16.91
N ASP A 36 -2.01 -4.11 -16.55
CA ASP A 36 -0.94 -3.16 -16.92
C ASP A 36 0.41 -3.51 -16.28
N PHE A 37 0.40 -4.13 -15.09
CA PHE A 37 1.61 -4.46 -14.32
C PHE A 37 2.08 -5.91 -14.52
N TYR A 38 1.43 -6.68 -15.38
CA TYR A 38 1.70 -8.11 -15.56
C TYR A 38 3.16 -8.44 -15.95
N ASN A 39 3.83 -7.54 -16.68
CA ASN A 39 5.25 -7.72 -17.05
C ASN A 39 6.21 -6.99 -16.11
N GLU A 40 5.70 -6.20 -15.18
CA GLU A 40 6.49 -5.32 -14.30
C GLU A 40 6.68 -5.93 -12.91
N ASP A 41 5.72 -6.74 -12.43
CA ASP A 41 5.75 -7.35 -11.10
C ASP A 41 5.52 -8.86 -11.18
N LYS A 42 6.46 -9.62 -10.60
CA LYS A 42 6.43 -11.09 -10.58
C LYS A 42 5.25 -11.64 -9.78
N ASP A 43 4.86 -10.96 -8.70
CA ASP A 43 3.79 -11.40 -7.82
C ASP A 43 2.43 -11.15 -8.48
N ILE A 44 2.29 -10.03 -9.21
CA ILE A 44 1.09 -9.72 -10.02
C ILE A 44 0.96 -10.71 -11.18
N LYS A 45 2.08 -11.04 -11.83
CA LYS A 45 2.10 -12.07 -12.88
C LYS A 45 1.61 -13.41 -12.36
N GLU A 46 2.13 -13.87 -11.22
CA GLU A 46 1.75 -15.15 -10.61
C GLU A 46 0.28 -15.16 -10.16
N MET A 47 -0.21 -14.04 -9.59
CA MET A 47 -1.62 -13.86 -9.23
C MET A 47 -2.53 -13.99 -10.46
N LEU A 48 -2.23 -13.28 -11.55
CA LEU A 48 -3.01 -13.33 -12.78
C LEU A 48 -2.92 -14.69 -13.49
N ASP A 49 -1.76 -15.33 -13.49
CA ASP A 49 -1.58 -16.70 -14.02
C ASP A 49 -2.40 -17.72 -13.24
N ASN A 50 -2.46 -17.60 -11.90
CA ASN A 50 -3.28 -18.47 -11.07
C ASN A 50 -4.78 -18.22 -11.30
N HIS A 51 -5.18 -16.96 -11.48
CA HIS A 51 -6.54 -16.61 -11.86
C HIS A 51 -6.94 -17.21 -13.21
N PHE A 52 -6.08 -17.12 -14.22
CA PHE A 52 -6.30 -17.76 -15.53
C PHE A 52 -6.53 -19.26 -15.40
N LYS A 53 -5.73 -19.97 -14.61
CA LYS A 53 -5.92 -21.41 -14.35
C LYS A 53 -7.27 -21.73 -13.71
N ILE A 54 -7.79 -20.84 -12.86
CA ILE A 54 -9.10 -21.04 -12.23
C ILE A 54 -10.23 -20.82 -13.24
N VAL A 55 -10.09 -19.86 -14.14
CA VAL A 55 -11.15 -19.49 -15.11
C VAL A 55 -11.16 -20.40 -16.35
N GLU A 56 -9.99 -20.90 -16.78
CA GLU A 56 -9.82 -21.75 -17.97
C GLU A 56 -10.75 -22.99 -18.04
N PRO A 57 -10.98 -23.75 -16.95
CA PRO A 57 -11.92 -24.87 -16.94
C PRO A 57 -13.36 -24.47 -17.28
N TYR A 58 -13.79 -23.28 -16.84
CA TYR A 58 -15.15 -22.79 -17.03
C TYR A 58 -15.40 -22.25 -18.44
N LEU A 59 -14.35 -21.93 -19.20
CA LEU A 59 -14.46 -21.59 -20.63
C LEU A 59 -14.89 -22.79 -21.49
N LYS A 60 -14.55 -24.01 -21.09
CA LYS A 60 -14.85 -25.23 -21.86
C LYS A 60 -16.29 -25.73 -21.67
N GLN A 61 -16.96 -25.30 -20.59
CA GLN A 61 -18.31 -25.77 -20.23
C GLN A 61 -19.45 -24.90 -20.80
N ASN A 62 -19.16 -23.67 -21.23
CA ASN A 62 -20.17 -22.73 -21.76
C ASN A 62 -20.42 -22.82 -23.29
N THR A 63 -19.96 -23.86 -23.98
CA THR A 63 -20.18 -24.01 -25.44
C THR A 63 -21.58 -24.49 -25.85
N LYS A 64 -22.56 -24.52 -24.94
CA LYS A 64 -23.97 -24.78 -25.32
C LYS A 64 -24.93 -23.85 -24.58
N ARG A 65 -25.24 -22.70 -25.20
CA ARG A 65 -26.57 -22.06 -25.34
C ARG A 65 -26.41 -20.58 -25.75
N PHE A 66 -26.85 -20.24 -26.96
CA PHE A 66 -27.35 -18.89 -27.30
C PHE A 66 -28.86 -18.90 -27.07
N PRO A 67 -29.43 -17.86 -26.42
CA PRO A 67 -30.14 -16.77 -27.13
C PRO A 67 -29.81 -15.41 -26.45
N GLU A 68 -30.01 -14.19 -26.96
CA GLU A 68 -30.80 -13.58 -28.03
C GLU A 68 -30.19 -12.16 -28.23
N LEU A 69 -30.09 -11.63 -29.45
CA LEU A 69 -29.61 -10.26 -29.72
C LEU A 69 -30.69 -9.52 -30.53
N GLU A 70 -30.93 -8.25 -30.18
CA GLU A 70 -31.96 -7.38 -30.76
C GLU A 70 -31.72 -7.03 -32.24
N ASP A 71 -32.85 -6.90 -32.93
CA ASP A 71 -33.03 -6.62 -34.34
C ASP A 71 -32.49 -5.25 -34.80
N ARG A 72 -32.11 -5.20 -36.09
CA ARG A 72 -31.88 -4.02 -36.95
C ARG A 72 -30.43 -3.55 -37.13
N HIS A 73 -29.54 -4.44 -37.58
CA HIS A 73 -28.33 -4.02 -38.31
C HIS A 73 -28.38 -4.50 -39.78
N PRO A 74 -28.22 -3.62 -40.79
CA PRO A 74 -28.31 -3.98 -42.21
C PRO A 74 -27.16 -4.87 -42.75
N LEU A 75 -26.35 -5.45 -41.86
CA LEU A 75 -25.36 -6.49 -42.20
C LEU A 75 -25.79 -7.89 -41.74
N ASN A 76 -27.00 -8.05 -41.19
CA ASN A 76 -27.50 -9.32 -40.69
C ASN A 76 -28.32 -10.13 -41.71
N ILE A 77 -28.39 -9.73 -42.99
CA ILE A 77 -29.15 -10.47 -44.03
C ILE A 77 -28.27 -10.95 -45.19
N LEU A 78 -26.98 -10.61 -45.21
CA LEU A 78 -26.08 -11.06 -46.28
C LEU A 78 -25.09 -12.09 -45.76
N ASP A 79 -25.09 -13.25 -46.40
CA ASP A 79 -24.13 -14.31 -46.15
C ASP A 79 -22.70 -13.78 -46.33
N LYS A 80 -21.83 -14.10 -45.37
CA LYS A 80 -20.44 -13.63 -45.32
C LYS A 80 -19.61 -14.16 -46.49
N GLU A 81 -20.11 -15.16 -47.19
CA GLU A 81 -19.49 -15.72 -48.39
C GLU A 81 -19.98 -15.07 -49.69
N SER A 82 -21.05 -14.26 -49.65
CA SER A 82 -21.54 -13.55 -50.84
C SER A 82 -20.61 -12.43 -51.30
N GLY A 83 -20.48 -12.26 -52.62
CA GLY A 83 -19.65 -11.21 -53.23
C GLY A 83 -20.05 -9.78 -52.79
N GLN A 84 -21.34 -9.55 -52.56
CA GLN A 84 -21.90 -8.26 -52.13
C GLN A 84 -21.36 -7.82 -50.76
N TYR A 85 -21.11 -8.74 -49.82
CA TYR A 85 -20.54 -8.40 -48.51
C TYR A 85 -19.10 -7.85 -48.63
N LYS A 86 -18.31 -8.38 -49.57
CA LYS A 86 -16.93 -7.94 -49.79
C LYS A 86 -16.83 -6.55 -50.42
N GLU A 87 -17.80 -6.17 -51.26
CA GLU A 87 -17.86 -4.85 -51.90
C GLU A 87 -18.21 -3.76 -50.88
N VAL A 88 -19.24 -3.98 -50.06
CA VAL A 88 -19.65 -3.05 -49.01
C VAL A 88 -18.56 -2.86 -47.94
N LEU A 89 -17.81 -3.93 -47.62
CA LEU A 89 -16.67 -3.86 -46.69
C LEU A 89 -15.50 -3.05 -47.26
N LYS A 90 -15.32 -3.04 -48.58
CA LYS A 90 -14.28 -2.26 -49.27
C LYS A 90 -14.62 -0.77 -49.25
N GLU A 91 -15.86 -0.43 -49.59
CA GLU A 91 -16.36 0.95 -49.60
C GLU A 91 -16.31 1.61 -48.21
N TYR A 92 -16.67 0.85 -47.15
CA TYR A 92 -16.55 1.30 -45.77
C TYR A 92 -15.10 1.57 -45.35
N ARG A 93 -14.14 0.75 -45.79
CA ARG A 93 -12.71 0.91 -45.47
C ARG A 93 -12.06 2.09 -46.19
N GLU A 94 -12.51 2.42 -47.39
CA GLU A 94 -11.99 3.56 -48.16
C GLU A 94 -12.46 4.90 -47.59
N SER A 95 -13.67 4.96 -47.03
CA SER A 95 -14.20 6.16 -46.37
C SER A 95 -13.41 6.59 -45.11
N LYS A 96 -12.68 5.67 -44.46
CA LYS A 96 -11.89 5.92 -43.24
C LYS A 96 -10.45 6.40 -43.49
N LYS A 97 -9.96 6.43 -44.73
CA LYS A 97 -8.54 6.75 -45.05
C LYS A 97 -8.23 8.22 -45.39
N LYS A 98 -9.20 9.14 -45.41
CA LYS A 98 -8.95 10.56 -45.74
C LYS A 98 -9.24 11.52 -44.57
N LYS A 99 -8.20 11.93 -43.83
CA LYS A 99 -7.86 13.32 -43.37
C LYS A 99 -6.87 13.35 -42.17
N PRO A 100 -6.11 14.45 -41.98
CA PRO A 100 -4.64 14.38 -41.84
C PRO A 100 -4.05 14.91 -40.52
N THR A 101 -2.73 14.75 -40.44
CA THR A 101 -1.72 15.19 -39.48
C THR A 101 -1.66 16.72 -39.23
N SER A 102 -1.38 17.14 -37.99
CA SER A 102 -0.24 18.03 -37.62
C SER A 102 -0.29 18.52 -36.16
N LYS A 103 0.90 18.59 -35.55
CA LYS A 103 1.29 19.22 -34.28
C LYS A 103 1.65 20.70 -34.56
N PRO A 104 1.70 21.65 -33.57
CA PRO A 104 2.91 21.77 -32.73
C PRO A 104 2.75 22.27 -31.28
N LYS A 105 3.83 22.02 -30.53
CA LYS A 105 4.17 22.39 -29.15
C LYS A 105 4.23 23.90 -28.92
N THR A 106 3.97 24.35 -27.69
CA THR A 106 4.75 25.45 -27.07
C THR A 106 4.98 25.23 -25.57
N THR A 107 6.25 25.38 -25.23
CA THR A 107 6.91 25.44 -23.93
C THR A 107 6.62 26.78 -23.24
N LYS A 108 6.47 26.79 -21.90
CA LYS A 108 6.89 27.94 -21.07
C LYS A 108 7.18 27.54 -19.62
N ARG A 109 8.47 27.59 -19.30
CA ARG A 109 9.09 27.71 -17.97
C ARG A 109 8.58 28.99 -17.29
N LYS A 110 8.30 28.94 -15.98
CA LYS A 110 8.41 30.10 -15.10
C LYS A 110 9.08 29.75 -13.77
N THR A 111 9.90 30.71 -13.37
CA THR A 111 10.94 30.78 -12.37
C THR A 111 10.43 30.97 -10.94
N VAL A 112 11.36 30.70 -10.01
CA VAL A 112 11.31 30.73 -8.55
C VAL A 112 11.09 32.15 -8.01
N ALA A 113 10.36 32.27 -6.89
CA ALA A 113 10.59 33.31 -5.89
C ALA A 113 10.35 32.73 -4.47
N PRO A 114 11.30 32.87 -3.52
CA PRO A 114 11.20 32.28 -2.18
C PRO A 114 10.42 33.21 -1.24
N LYS A 115 9.38 32.69 -0.58
CA LYS A 115 8.69 33.42 0.50
C LYS A 115 9.33 33.09 1.86
N SER A 116 10.16 34.04 2.29
CA SER A 116 10.27 34.58 3.65
C SER A 116 10.02 33.62 4.82
N SER A 117 11.13 33.25 5.46
CA SER A 117 11.19 32.74 6.83
C SER A 117 10.64 33.78 7.82
N MET A 118 9.49 33.50 8.41
CA MET A 118 9.07 34.20 9.64
C MET A 118 9.37 33.30 10.83
N ASN A 119 10.44 33.64 11.54
CA ASN A 119 10.76 33.12 12.85
C ASN A 119 9.60 33.41 13.82
N ARG A 120 8.97 32.35 14.33
CA ARG A 120 8.35 32.36 15.67
C ARG A 120 8.89 31.19 16.46
N THR A 121 10.04 31.43 17.06
CA THR A 121 10.51 30.69 18.22
C THR A 121 9.56 30.94 19.39
N SER A 122 8.69 29.96 19.67
CA SER A 122 8.35 29.66 21.05
C SER A 122 9.13 28.40 21.42
N LYS A 123 10.19 28.56 22.21
CA LYS A 123 10.84 27.43 22.89
C LYS A 123 9.85 26.92 23.94
N GLN A 124 8.90 26.09 23.52
CA GLN A 124 8.28 25.16 24.45
C GLN A 124 9.41 24.25 24.94
N ALA A 125 9.63 24.24 26.25
CA ALA A 125 10.58 23.34 26.89
C ALA A 125 10.33 21.93 26.34
N GLN A 126 11.30 21.39 25.61
CA GLN A 126 11.19 20.06 25.00
C GLN A 126 11.14 19.06 26.14
N ARG A 127 9.93 18.70 26.56
CA ARG A 127 9.72 17.55 27.44
C ARG A 127 10.31 16.36 26.71
N LYS A 128 11.27 15.69 27.34
CA LYS A 128 11.84 14.46 26.78
C LYS A 128 10.69 13.45 26.69
N PRO A 129 10.47 12.81 25.52
CA PRO A 129 9.46 11.78 25.40
C PRO A 129 9.70 10.68 26.43
N ILE A 130 8.62 10.04 26.88
CA ILE A 130 8.68 8.78 27.61
C ILE A 130 9.23 7.75 26.63
N GLU A 131 10.48 7.39 26.85
CA GLU A 131 11.16 6.38 26.05
C GLU A 131 10.61 5.01 26.41
N VAL A 132 10.01 4.34 25.42
CA VAL A 132 9.42 3.01 25.58
C VAL A 132 9.97 2.06 24.52
N ASP A 133 10.34 0.85 24.93
CA ASP A 133 10.83 -0.21 24.04
C ASP A 133 9.78 -0.59 22.99
N LEU A 134 8.52 -0.65 23.43
CA LEU A 134 7.36 -0.92 22.61
C LEU A 134 6.26 0.09 22.87
N MET A 135 5.91 0.84 21.83
CA MET A 135 4.76 1.74 21.88
C MET A 135 3.47 0.95 22.15
N PRO A 136 2.65 1.34 23.15
CA PRO A 136 1.39 0.69 23.45
C PRO A 136 0.45 0.69 22.24
N LEU A 137 -0.42 -0.33 22.14
CA LEU A 137 -1.34 -0.47 21.00
C LEU A 137 -2.27 0.74 20.84
N GLU A 138 -2.70 1.33 21.95
CA GLU A 138 -3.49 2.55 22.00
C GLU A 138 -2.82 3.72 21.27
N ILE A 139 -1.56 3.97 21.61
CA ILE A 139 -0.78 5.05 21.01
C ILE A 139 -0.53 4.79 19.52
N LYS A 140 -0.33 3.52 19.13
CA LYS A 140 -0.21 3.13 17.71
C LYS A 140 -1.49 3.44 16.93
N ILE A 141 -2.67 3.17 17.51
CA ILE A 141 -3.97 3.49 16.91
C ILE A 141 -4.12 5.00 16.77
N ILE A 142 -3.84 5.77 17.84
CA ILE A 142 -3.91 7.23 17.82
C ILE A 142 -2.96 7.82 16.76
N ARG A 143 -1.71 7.36 16.72
CA ARG A 143 -0.72 7.79 15.73
C ARG A 143 -1.17 7.48 14.30
N ARG A 144 -1.78 6.31 14.08
CA ARG A 144 -2.30 5.92 12.76
C ARG A 144 -3.48 6.79 12.34
N TYR A 145 -4.37 7.13 13.28
CA TYR A 145 -5.46 8.08 13.05
C TYR A 145 -4.95 9.49 12.71
N LEU A 146 -3.97 10.01 13.46
CA LEU A 146 -3.35 11.31 13.15
C LEU A 146 -2.67 11.34 11.78
N ASN A 147 -2.13 10.21 11.32
CA ASN A 147 -1.52 10.10 10.00
C ASN A 147 -2.53 10.25 8.85
N PHE A 148 -3.83 10.13 9.11
CA PHE A 148 -4.89 10.36 8.13
C PHE A 148 -5.17 11.86 7.91
N HIS A 149 -4.89 12.69 8.92
CA HIS A 149 -5.15 14.12 8.86
C HIS A 149 -4.50 14.77 7.62
N ASN A 150 -5.30 15.51 6.86
CA ASN A 150 -4.95 16.19 5.61
C ASN A 150 -4.46 15.27 4.47
N LYS A 151 -4.71 13.96 4.55
CA LYS A 151 -4.38 13.03 3.47
C LYS A 151 -5.63 12.50 2.78
N ARG A 152 -5.45 12.03 1.55
CA ARG A 152 -6.47 11.22 0.88
C ARG A 152 -6.42 9.82 1.47
N VAL A 153 -7.51 9.42 2.10
CA VAL A 153 -7.64 8.13 2.78
C VAL A 153 -8.69 7.31 2.06
N SER A 154 -8.37 6.05 1.80
CA SER A 154 -9.32 5.12 1.18
C SER A 154 -10.22 4.46 2.23
N GLU A 155 -11.39 4.03 1.78
CA GLU A 155 -12.36 3.27 2.56
C GLU A 155 -11.69 2.06 3.26
N ARG A 156 -10.85 1.33 2.53
CA ARG A 156 -10.09 0.19 3.08
C ARG A 156 -9.20 0.62 4.25
N GLN A 157 -8.54 1.78 4.18
CA GLN A 157 -7.66 2.26 5.25
C GLN A 157 -8.45 2.62 6.52
N VAL A 158 -9.61 3.27 6.37
CA VAL A 158 -10.54 3.58 7.47
C VAL A 158 -11.07 2.29 8.11
N SER A 159 -11.55 1.36 7.27
CA SER A 159 -12.07 0.04 7.70
C SER A 159 -11.01 -0.77 8.44
N LEU A 160 -9.77 -0.82 7.93
CA LEU A 160 -8.66 -1.54 8.57
C LEU A 160 -8.33 -0.95 9.96
N LEU A 161 -8.34 0.37 10.12
CA LEU A 161 -8.09 0.97 11.43
C LEU A 161 -9.21 0.64 12.42
N TYR A 162 -10.46 0.73 11.97
CA TYR A 162 -11.61 0.35 12.78
C TYR A 162 -11.59 -1.12 13.20
N LYS A 163 -11.24 -2.04 12.28
CA LYS A 163 -11.09 -3.47 12.59
C LYS A 163 -10.02 -3.74 13.65
N VAL A 164 -8.92 -2.99 13.65
CA VAL A 164 -7.88 -3.10 14.70
C VAL A 164 -8.44 -2.70 16.07
N ILE A 165 -9.25 -1.64 16.14
CA ILE A 165 -9.91 -1.21 17.38
C ILE A 165 -10.87 -2.30 17.89
N GLN A 166 -11.69 -2.86 16.98
CA GLN A 166 -12.63 -3.94 17.32
C GLN A 166 -11.91 -5.19 17.82
N LYS A 167 -10.86 -5.63 17.11
CA LYS A 167 -10.04 -6.78 17.53
C LYS A 167 -9.44 -6.55 18.92
N ALA A 168 -8.88 -5.35 19.16
CA ALA A 168 -8.29 -5.01 20.45
C ALA A 168 -9.30 -5.00 21.61
N ALA A 169 -10.54 -4.59 21.33
CA ALA A 169 -11.63 -4.65 22.30
C ALA A 169 -12.03 -6.12 22.61
N THR A 170 -12.18 -6.96 21.58
CA THR A 170 -12.54 -8.38 21.71
C THR A 170 -11.47 -9.16 22.48
N GLU A 171 -10.19 -8.91 22.19
CA GLU A 171 -9.05 -9.54 22.87
C GLU A 171 -8.79 -8.96 24.27
N LYS A 172 -9.56 -7.95 24.70
CA LYS A 172 -9.38 -7.23 25.98
C LYS A 172 -7.97 -6.64 26.15
N THR A 173 -7.30 -6.32 25.05
CA THR A 173 -6.00 -5.62 25.06
C THR A 173 -6.20 -4.12 25.31
N ILE A 174 -7.32 -3.57 24.84
CA ILE A 174 -7.79 -2.22 25.18
C ILE A 174 -9.07 -2.37 26.00
N ARG A 175 -8.96 -2.15 27.32
CA ARG A 175 -10.08 -2.23 28.27
C ARG A 175 -10.67 -0.85 28.50
N LYS A 176 -11.93 -0.80 28.98
CA LYS A 176 -12.58 0.46 29.38
C LYS A 176 -11.83 1.22 30.48
N SER A 177 -11.02 0.51 31.26
CA SER A 177 -10.17 1.05 32.33
C SER A 177 -8.81 1.54 31.85
N SER A 178 -8.51 1.42 30.56
CA SER A 178 -7.21 1.83 30.02
C SER A 178 -7.09 3.34 29.89
N LYS A 179 -5.86 3.87 29.97
CA LYS A 179 -5.57 5.30 30.09
C LYS A 179 -6.17 6.13 28.94
N TYR A 180 -6.16 5.61 27.71
CA TYR A 180 -6.65 6.33 26.52
C TYR A 180 -7.89 5.68 25.89
N ALA A 181 -8.65 4.92 26.68
CA ALA A 181 -9.81 4.19 26.17
C ALA A 181 -10.92 5.13 25.64
N ALA A 182 -11.10 6.29 26.25
CA ALA A 182 -12.11 7.27 25.85
C ALA A 182 -11.78 7.92 24.50
N GLU A 183 -10.51 8.25 24.27
CA GLU A 183 -9.98 8.79 23.02
C GLU A 183 -10.14 7.76 21.90
N ILE A 184 -9.80 6.50 22.15
CA ILE A 184 -9.92 5.42 21.15
C ILE A 184 -11.38 5.17 20.79
N LYS A 185 -12.29 5.24 21.76
CA LYS A 185 -13.73 5.15 21.48
C LYS A 185 -14.21 6.31 20.60
N SER A 186 -13.72 7.52 20.88
CA SER A 186 -14.04 8.71 20.07
C SER A 186 -13.51 8.57 18.64
N ILE A 187 -12.28 8.10 18.48
CA ILE A 187 -11.68 7.77 17.19
C ILE A 187 -12.50 6.70 16.45
N GLY A 188 -12.90 5.64 17.14
CA GLY A 188 -13.72 4.57 16.56
C GLY A 188 -15.06 5.10 16.02
N ASN A 189 -15.73 5.95 16.77
CA ASN A 189 -16.98 6.58 16.35
C ASN A 189 -16.80 7.49 15.14
N ASP A 190 -15.71 8.27 15.11
CA ASP A 190 -15.39 9.14 13.98
C ASP A 190 -15.11 8.32 12.71
N LEU A 191 -14.32 7.25 12.81
CA LEU A 191 -14.05 6.34 11.70
C LEU A 191 -15.33 5.69 11.15
N ILE A 192 -16.28 5.30 12.02
CA ILE A 192 -17.58 4.78 11.57
C ILE A 192 -18.35 5.85 10.79
N LYS A 193 -18.39 7.09 11.29
CA LYS A 193 -19.08 8.19 10.62
C LYS A 193 -18.48 8.46 9.26
N THR A 194 -17.15 8.58 9.18
CA THR A 194 -16.46 8.79 7.91
C THR A 194 -16.70 7.64 6.93
N TYR A 195 -16.62 6.40 7.42
CA TYR A 195 -16.86 5.20 6.60
C TYR A 195 -18.25 5.18 5.98
N LYS A 196 -19.28 5.57 6.75
CA LYS A 196 -20.66 5.65 6.24
C LYS A 196 -20.86 6.77 5.22
N SER A 197 -20.11 7.87 5.33
CA SER A 197 -20.22 9.02 4.44
C SER A 197 -19.35 8.96 3.19
N MET A 198 -18.41 8.01 3.09
CA MET A 198 -17.40 7.99 2.04
C MET A 198 -17.75 7.02 0.91
N ASN A 199 -17.64 7.48 -0.34
CA ASN A 199 -17.75 6.66 -1.55
C ASN A 199 -16.36 6.36 -2.13
N GLY A 200 -15.55 5.59 -1.40
CA GLY A 200 -14.22 5.15 -1.83
C GLY A 200 -13.04 5.94 -1.25
N THR A 201 -12.81 7.20 -1.66
CA THR A 201 -11.70 8.01 -1.11
C THR A 201 -12.20 9.37 -0.62
N CYS A 202 -11.73 9.80 0.55
CA CYS A 202 -12.05 11.12 1.10
C CYS A 202 -10.78 11.84 1.57
N LYS A 203 -10.82 13.18 1.60
CA LYS A 203 -9.85 13.96 2.36
C LYS A 203 -10.23 13.84 3.83
N PHE A 204 -9.36 13.23 4.63
CA PHE A 204 -9.65 12.99 6.04
C PHE A 204 -9.17 14.18 6.86
N GLU A 205 -10.10 14.86 7.53
CA GLU A 205 -9.82 16.03 8.36
C GLU A 205 -10.25 15.75 9.79
N VAL A 206 -9.37 16.11 10.72
CA VAL A 206 -9.57 15.90 12.17
C VAL A 206 -9.67 17.30 12.77
N PRO A 207 -10.66 17.56 13.64
CA PRO A 207 -10.75 18.86 14.32
C PRO A 207 -9.46 19.22 15.07
N ASP A 208 -8.99 20.46 14.94
CA ASP A 208 -7.70 20.90 15.48
C ASP A 208 -7.55 20.66 17.00
N SER A 209 -8.63 20.86 17.75
CA SER A 209 -8.65 20.61 19.20
C SER A 209 -8.37 19.14 19.53
N LEU A 210 -8.97 18.21 18.78
CA LEU A 210 -8.74 16.78 18.95
C LEU A 210 -7.34 16.39 18.44
N TYR A 211 -6.93 16.94 17.30
CA TYR A 211 -5.62 16.71 16.72
C TYR A 211 -4.49 17.06 17.70
N ASN A 212 -4.53 18.25 18.31
CA ASN A 212 -3.50 18.69 19.24
C ASN A 212 -3.44 17.84 20.51
N LYS A 213 -4.60 17.46 21.07
CA LYS A 213 -4.66 16.56 22.23
C LYS A 213 -4.03 15.21 21.93
N LEU A 214 -4.45 14.57 20.84
CA LEU A 214 -3.93 13.29 20.41
C LEU A 214 -2.45 13.36 20.02
N LYS A 215 -2.02 14.47 19.41
CA LYS A 215 -0.62 14.70 19.04
C LYS A 215 0.27 14.81 20.27
N ASN A 216 -0.15 15.53 21.30
CA ASN A 216 0.58 15.61 22.57
C ASN A 216 0.72 14.22 23.21
N ILE A 217 -0.36 13.42 23.23
CA ILE A 217 -0.30 12.04 23.71
C ILE A 217 0.73 11.24 22.91
N VAL A 218 0.73 11.31 21.58
CA VAL A 218 1.68 10.54 20.76
C VAL A 218 3.11 11.04 20.93
N ASP A 219 3.32 12.35 21.02
CA ASP A 219 4.64 12.97 21.19
C ASP A 219 5.24 12.65 22.57
N ASP A 220 4.40 12.41 23.59
CA ASP A 220 4.83 11.91 24.90
C ASP A 220 5.41 10.49 24.83
N TYR A 221 5.14 9.69 23.78
CA TYR A 221 5.71 8.35 23.62
C TYR A 221 6.71 8.31 22.45
N GLY A 222 7.99 8.27 22.79
CA GLY A 222 9.09 8.07 21.83
C GLY A 222 9.55 6.63 21.85
N VAL A 223 9.67 6.00 20.68
CA VAL A 223 10.54 4.82 20.58
C VAL A 223 11.98 5.32 20.56
N THR A 224 12.84 4.75 21.41
CA THR A 224 14.24 5.14 21.45
C THR A 224 14.88 5.03 20.07
N PRO A 225 15.69 6.02 19.64
CA PRO A 225 16.34 5.98 18.33
C PRO A 225 17.15 4.69 18.11
N ALA A 226 17.77 4.17 19.17
CA ALA A 226 18.51 2.91 19.15
C ALA A 226 17.60 1.71 18.81
N VAL A 227 16.50 1.52 19.54
CA VAL A 227 15.54 0.43 19.28
C VAL A 227 14.89 0.55 17.90
N ALA A 228 14.63 1.78 17.42
CA ALA A 228 14.11 2.01 16.08
C ALA A 228 15.08 1.56 14.97
N LEU A 229 16.38 1.80 15.14
CA LEU A 229 17.41 1.33 14.20
C LEU A 229 17.56 -0.19 14.22
N ILE A 230 17.58 -0.79 15.41
CA ILE A 230 17.63 -2.25 15.58
C ILE A 230 16.42 -2.92 14.92
N LYS A 231 15.21 -2.39 15.13
CA LYS A 231 13.98 -2.88 14.47
C LYS A 231 14.06 -2.81 12.96
N ARG A 232 14.56 -1.70 12.40
CA ARG A 232 14.76 -1.59 10.94
C ARG A 232 15.73 -2.64 10.43
N PHE A 233 16.81 -2.93 11.16
CA PHE A 233 17.75 -3.98 10.79
C PHE A 233 17.09 -5.36 10.76
N ILE A 234 16.38 -5.74 11.83
CA ILE A 234 15.68 -7.04 11.91
C ILE A 234 14.66 -7.17 10.77
N ASN A 235 13.90 -6.13 10.46
CA ASN A 235 12.91 -6.16 9.38
C ASN A 235 13.54 -6.19 7.97
N LEU A 236 14.79 -5.79 7.82
CA LEU A 236 15.53 -5.97 6.56
C LEU A 236 16.06 -7.39 6.40
N TYR A 237 16.22 -8.12 7.50
CA TYR A 237 16.70 -9.49 7.49
C TYR A 237 15.75 -10.38 6.68
N GLY A 238 16.28 -11.07 5.66
CA GLY A 238 15.52 -11.89 4.72
C GLY A 238 15.12 -11.21 3.41
N ASN A 239 15.10 -9.87 3.33
CA ASN A 239 14.77 -9.10 2.12
C ASN A 239 15.75 -7.93 1.85
N ILE A 240 16.98 -8.10 2.32
CA ILE A 240 17.99 -7.06 2.26
C ILE A 240 18.54 -6.92 0.83
N THR A 241 18.76 -5.68 0.41
CA THR A 241 19.47 -5.34 -0.82
C THR A 241 20.60 -4.37 -0.47
N LYS A 242 21.68 -4.33 -1.27
CA LYS A 242 22.81 -3.40 -1.03
C LYS A 242 22.35 -1.96 -0.84
N ALA A 243 21.38 -1.50 -1.65
CA ALA A 243 20.80 -0.17 -1.52
C ALA A 243 20.06 0.05 -0.19
N LYS A 244 19.29 -0.94 0.29
CA LYS A 244 18.59 -0.86 1.59
C LYS A 244 19.59 -0.89 2.75
N ALA A 245 20.61 -1.74 2.66
CA ALA A 245 21.68 -1.84 3.64
C ALA A 245 22.45 -0.52 3.77
N GLN A 246 22.86 0.08 2.65
CA GLN A 246 23.55 1.37 2.61
C GLN A 246 22.70 2.48 3.26
N ARG A 247 21.41 2.55 2.93
CA ARG A 247 20.48 3.55 3.52
C ARG A 247 20.36 3.39 5.03
N LEU A 248 20.28 2.15 5.52
CA LEU A 248 20.22 1.89 6.96
C LEU A 248 21.56 2.23 7.62
N LEU A 249 22.69 1.85 7.02
CA LEU A 249 24.02 2.17 7.54
C LEU A 249 24.24 3.68 7.66
N THR A 250 23.87 4.47 6.64
CA THR A 250 23.89 5.94 6.71
C THR A 250 23.00 6.46 7.84
N SER A 251 21.84 5.84 8.07
CA SER A 251 20.95 6.24 9.18
C SER A 251 21.59 5.95 10.55
N VAL A 252 22.26 4.80 10.70
CA VAL A 252 22.96 4.39 11.92
C VAL A 252 24.15 5.30 12.20
N THR A 253 25.01 5.54 11.19
CA THR A 253 26.20 6.40 11.33
C THR A 253 25.82 7.84 11.69
N ASN A 254 24.79 8.41 11.04
CA ASN A 254 24.31 9.75 11.37
C ASN A 254 23.70 9.83 12.78
N SER A 255 23.03 8.78 13.24
CA SER A 255 22.43 8.76 14.58
C SER A 255 23.49 8.67 15.68
N LEU A 256 24.57 7.91 15.44
CA LEU A 256 25.73 7.85 16.32
C LEU A 256 26.54 9.16 16.31
N LYS A 257 26.79 9.75 15.13
CA LYS A 257 27.53 11.01 14.98
C LYS A 257 26.79 12.20 15.62
N ASN A 258 25.48 12.29 15.42
CA ASN A 258 24.66 13.41 15.92
C ASN A 258 24.25 13.24 17.40
N GLY A 259 24.75 12.23 18.11
CA GLY A 259 24.44 11.98 19.52
C GLY A 259 22.97 11.62 19.79
N LYS A 260 22.23 11.16 18.77
CA LYS A 260 20.85 10.66 18.93
C LYS A 260 20.78 9.31 19.64
N VAL A 261 21.87 8.56 19.58
CA VAL A 261 22.07 7.30 20.31
C VAL A 261 23.32 7.49 21.17
N LYS A 262 23.14 7.59 22.49
CA LYS A 262 24.23 7.89 23.43
C LYS A 262 24.95 6.63 23.87
N LYS A 263 26.24 6.76 24.19
CA LYS A 263 27.06 5.67 24.75
C LYS A 263 26.53 5.12 26.08
N SER A 264 25.76 5.93 26.82
CA SER A 264 25.14 5.55 28.09
C SER A 264 23.86 4.72 27.94
N GLU A 265 23.31 4.61 26.72
CA GLU A 265 22.09 3.82 26.47
C GLU A 265 22.43 2.33 26.44
N LYS A 266 21.55 1.51 27.03
CA LYS A 266 21.70 0.05 27.12
C LYS A 266 21.81 -0.61 25.75
N GLU A 267 21.18 -0.01 24.74
CA GLU A 267 21.08 -0.52 23.36
C GLU A 267 22.24 -0.08 22.46
N PHE A 268 23.20 0.71 22.99
CA PHE A 268 24.28 1.31 22.21
C PHE A 268 25.18 0.26 21.55
N GLU A 269 25.53 -0.80 22.28
CA GLU A 269 26.38 -1.88 21.77
C GLU A 269 25.71 -2.66 20.63
N GLN A 270 24.40 -2.87 20.75
CA GLN A 270 23.59 -3.55 19.77
C GLN A 270 23.50 -2.72 18.48
N VAL A 271 23.39 -1.39 18.58
CA VAL A 271 23.44 -0.49 17.42
C VAL A 271 24.81 -0.54 16.74
N LYS A 272 25.91 -0.63 17.49
CA LYS A 272 27.24 -0.85 16.92
C LYS A 272 27.37 -2.20 16.22
N ASN A 273 26.80 -3.26 16.78
CA ASN A 273 26.80 -4.58 16.14
C ASN A 273 26.00 -4.54 14.84
N VAL A 274 24.84 -3.88 14.82
CA VAL A 274 24.07 -3.62 13.58
C VAL A 274 24.91 -2.87 12.55
N GLN A 275 25.67 -1.84 12.97
CA GLN A 275 26.56 -1.10 12.08
C GLN A 275 27.62 -2.01 11.43
N LYS A 276 28.27 -2.87 12.23
CA LYS A 276 29.28 -3.83 11.75
C LYS A 276 28.67 -4.81 10.75
N HIS A 277 27.56 -5.45 11.10
CA HIS A 277 26.90 -6.41 10.20
C HIS A 277 26.45 -5.79 8.87
N LEU A 278 26.04 -4.52 8.86
CA LEU A 278 25.71 -3.80 7.64
C LEU A 278 26.95 -3.50 6.79
N HIS A 279 28.09 -3.20 7.40
CA HIS A 279 29.37 -3.06 6.70
C HIS A 279 29.81 -4.39 6.10
N ASP A 280 29.84 -5.45 6.91
CA ASP A 280 30.27 -6.79 6.47
C ASP A 280 29.42 -7.29 5.29
N TYR A 281 28.11 -7.04 5.32
CA TYR A 281 27.21 -7.37 4.21
C TYR A 281 27.53 -6.59 2.93
N LEU A 282 27.87 -5.30 3.04
CA LEU A 282 28.20 -4.48 1.87
C LEU A 282 29.54 -4.88 1.24
N GLU A 283 30.48 -5.39 2.05
CA GLU A 283 31.80 -5.84 1.60
C GLU A 283 31.79 -7.28 1.06
N SER A 284 31.12 -8.20 1.74
CA SER A 284 31.17 -9.64 1.45
C SER A 284 29.94 -10.21 0.73
N ASP A 285 28.89 -9.41 0.55
CA ASP A 285 27.55 -9.81 0.06
C ASP A 285 26.86 -10.91 0.89
N LYS A 286 27.47 -11.33 2.01
CA LYS A 286 26.96 -12.36 2.91
C LYS A 286 26.61 -11.74 4.24
N LEU A 287 25.33 -11.78 4.59
CA LEU A 287 24.86 -11.27 5.86
C LEU A 287 25.02 -12.37 6.92
N LEU A 288 26.19 -12.43 7.56
CA LEU A 288 26.48 -13.37 8.64
C LEU A 288 25.95 -12.79 9.96
N VAL A 289 24.67 -13.01 10.24
CA VAL A 289 24.15 -12.83 11.61
C VAL A 289 23.72 -14.19 12.11
N THR A 290 24.26 -14.61 13.25
CA THR A 290 23.84 -15.88 13.85
C THR A 290 22.40 -15.75 14.36
N ASN A 291 21.62 -16.84 14.27
CA ASN A 291 20.27 -16.89 14.83
C ASN A 291 20.22 -16.52 16.32
N VAL A 292 21.32 -16.76 17.06
CA VAL A 292 21.47 -16.39 18.47
C VAL A 292 21.56 -14.88 18.65
N GLN A 293 22.38 -14.19 17.83
CA GLN A 293 22.47 -12.72 17.83
C GLN A 293 21.15 -12.08 17.40
N LEU A 294 20.44 -12.66 16.41
CA LEU A 294 19.11 -12.20 16.01
C LEU A 294 18.08 -12.35 17.12
N LYS A 295 18.05 -13.48 17.83
CA LYS A 295 17.13 -13.70 18.97
C LYS A 295 17.39 -12.70 20.10
N GLY A 296 18.67 -12.40 20.39
CA GLY A 296 19.04 -11.36 21.35
C GLY A 296 18.52 -9.97 20.96
N LEU A 297 18.55 -9.63 19.67
CA LEU A 297 18.02 -8.38 19.14
C LEU A 297 16.46 -8.36 19.06
N GLN A 298 15.83 -9.51 18.79
CA GLN A 298 14.37 -9.66 18.78
C GLN A 298 13.75 -9.45 20.16
N GLY A 299 14.42 -9.88 21.23
CA GLY A 299 13.97 -9.64 22.61
C GLY A 299 13.91 -8.16 22.98
N ILE A 300 14.90 -7.38 22.53
CA ILE A 300 14.98 -5.93 22.75
C ILE A 300 13.97 -5.18 21.86
N ALA A 301 13.72 -5.69 20.66
CA ALA A 301 12.74 -5.12 19.75
C ALA A 301 11.28 -5.47 20.11
N GLY A 302 11.03 -6.34 21.09
CA GLY A 302 9.68 -6.83 21.39
C GLY A 302 9.06 -7.60 20.23
N LEU A 303 9.89 -8.27 19.41
CA LEU A 303 9.47 -9.11 18.28
C LEU A 303 9.38 -10.60 18.65
N GLY A 304 9.61 -10.95 19.93
CA GLY A 304 9.54 -12.31 20.45
C GLY A 304 8.59 -12.43 21.64
N LYS A 305 7.31 -12.65 21.36
CA LYS A 305 6.37 -13.43 22.17
C LYS A 305 5.38 -14.10 21.22
#